data_AF-A0A9W8BZ65-F1
#
_entry.id   AF-A0A9W8BZ65-F1
#
_cell.length_a   1.000
_cell.length_b   1.000
_cell.length_c   1.000
_cell.angle_alpha   90.00
_cell.angle_beta   90.00
_cell.angle_gamma   90.00
#
_symmetry.space_group_name_H-M   'P 1'
#
loop_
_entity.id
_entity.type
_entity.pdbx_description
1 polymer ?
#
loop_
_entity_poly.entity_id
_entity_poly.type
_entity_poly.pdbx_seq_one_letter_code
_entity_poly.pdbx_strand_id
1 'polypeptide(L)'
;MVLVFGTTYYAKRPFGWQTANWYYTKAYMGALMSYAIVIYKTYGPPQLNLAFLHRLIVDENVEYLLLAFFWLMMKPMVVTLLPFVVFSLFHVITYTRSTLIPAVFPGVTAEIQRVRQEERSGTVRTGLSAAGRVSKYMGDWSSKYYSPALREVGVWEVAVVGAWIVLGAVTFQTPLLAPPFYFQFLRMRYALSAPTRAAFRRVRGFLDNMLTPPSASASVPGLVTDSYIRVRDFLIKIGDVIMDPAAQQQQQQPQPQR
;
A
#
# COMPACT_ATOMS: atom_id res chain seq x y z
N MET A 1 15.72 5.12 -6.94
CA MET A 1 15.33 6.55 -6.94
C MET A 1 14.39 6.89 -5.79
N VAL A 2 13.22 6.25 -5.67
CA VAL A 2 12.24 6.53 -4.60
C VAL A 2 12.85 6.41 -3.20
N LEU A 3 13.51 5.29 -2.88
CA LEU A 3 14.13 5.08 -1.57
C LEU A 3 15.10 6.22 -1.21
N VAL A 4 16.04 6.54 -2.11
CA VAL A 4 17.09 7.56 -1.86
C VAL A 4 16.48 8.95 -1.69
N PHE A 5 15.64 9.39 -2.63
CA PHE A 5 15.05 10.72 -2.56
C PHE A 5 14.03 10.83 -1.43
N GLY A 6 13.26 9.78 -1.16
CA GLY A 6 12.29 9.77 -0.07
C GLY A 6 12.92 9.76 1.31
N THR A 7 13.99 9.00 1.54
CA THR A 7 14.72 9.08 2.82
C THR A 7 15.41 10.44 2.97
N THR A 8 15.98 10.97 1.89
CA THR A 8 16.60 12.31 1.91
C THR A 8 15.58 13.41 2.17
N TYR A 9 14.36 13.29 1.63
CA TYR A 9 13.25 14.20 1.95
C TYR A 9 13.01 14.28 3.45
N TYR A 10 12.86 13.14 4.13
CA TYR A 10 12.65 13.10 5.58
C TYR A 10 13.86 13.64 6.34
N ALA A 11 15.09 13.30 5.93
CA ALA A 11 16.31 13.79 6.57
C ALA A 11 16.51 15.31 6.43
N LYS A 12 16.14 15.89 5.28
CA LYS A 12 16.30 17.33 5.01
C LYS A 12 15.13 18.18 5.52
N ARG A 13 14.02 17.55 5.88
CA ARG A 13 12.80 18.23 6.33
C ARG A 13 13.01 19.25 7.46
N PRO A 14 13.81 18.95 8.51
CA PRO A 14 14.07 19.91 9.60
C PRO A 14 14.93 21.11 9.18
N PHE A 15 15.70 20.98 8.10
CA PHE A 15 16.69 21.97 7.66
C PHE A 15 16.16 22.92 6.58
N GLY A 16 14.94 22.73 6.07
CA GLY A 16 14.33 23.63 5.10
C GLY A 16 13.25 22.99 4.23
N TRP A 17 12.14 23.72 4.03
CA TRP A 17 10.96 23.23 3.30
C TRP A 17 11.22 23.13 1.79
N GLN A 18 11.92 24.11 1.21
CA GLN A 18 12.18 24.17 -0.23
C GLN A 18 13.10 23.04 -0.70
N THR A 19 14.24 22.84 -0.03
CA THR A 19 15.18 21.77 -0.34
C THR A 19 14.54 20.40 -0.15
N ALA A 20 13.76 20.20 0.91
CA ALA A 20 13.01 18.97 1.10
C ALA A 20 12.02 18.73 -0.06
N ASN A 21 11.22 19.73 -0.44
CA ASN A 21 10.22 19.58 -1.49
C ASN A 21 10.81 19.16 -2.85
N TRP A 22 12.05 19.57 -3.17
CA TRP A 22 12.75 19.06 -4.35
C TRP A 22 12.90 17.53 -4.31
N TYR A 23 13.33 16.98 -3.18
CA TYR A 23 13.45 15.53 -2.98
C TYR A 23 12.10 14.82 -3.00
N TYR A 24 11.04 15.43 -2.45
CA TYR A 24 9.68 14.90 -2.54
C TYR A 24 9.24 14.72 -4.00
N THR A 25 9.41 15.76 -4.83
CA THR A 25 9.08 15.72 -6.26
C THR A 25 9.89 14.66 -6.99
N LYS A 26 11.19 14.56 -6.72
CA LYS A 26 12.04 13.53 -7.34
C LYS A 26 11.68 12.11 -6.89
N ALA A 27 11.26 11.93 -5.65
CA ALA A 27 10.79 10.64 -5.16
C ALA A 27 9.51 10.20 -5.91
N TYR A 28 8.52 11.08 -6.08
CA TYR A 28 7.31 10.75 -6.85
C TYR A 28 7.55 10.57 -8.34
N MET A 29 8.42 11.37 -8.98
CA MET A 29 8.85 11.10 -10.35
C MET A 29 9.50 9.72 -10.48
N GLY A 30 10.34 9.35 -9.50
CA GLY A 30 10.92 8.01 -9.43
C GLY A 30 9.87 6.91 -9.24
N ALA A 31 8.80 7.17 -8.48
CA ALA A 31 7.72 6.23 -8.27
C ALA A 31 6.93 6.02 -9.56
N LEU A 32 6.58 7.11 -10.26
CA LEU A 32 5.92 7.05 -11.57
C LEU A 32 6.70 6.19 -12.56
N MET A 33 8.00 6.45 -12.69
CA MET A 33 8.87 5.67 -13.58
C MET A 33 8.91 4.19 -13.17
N SER A 34 9.05 3.91 -11.88
CA SER A 34 9.15 2.54 -11.37
C SER A 34 7.87 1.74 -11.63
N TYR A 35 6.70 2.31 -11.30
CA TYR A 35 5.43 1.64 -11.53
C TYR A 35 5.12 1.51 -13.03
N ALA A 36 5.44 2.51 -13.85
CA ALA A 36 5.29 2.41 -15.31
C ALA A 36 6.11 1.24 -15.89
N ILE A 37 7.35 1.06 -15.43
CA ILE A 37 8.20 -0.08 -15.83
C ILE A 37 7.59 -1.41 -15.38
N VAL A 38 7.10 -1.49 -14.14
CA VAL A 38 6.45 -2.71 -13.61
C VAL A 38 5.21 -3.06 -14.42
N ILE A 39 4.33 -2.09 -14.68
CA ILE A 39 3.11 -2.28 -15.48
C ILE A 39 3.46 -2.74 -16.90
N TYR A 40 4.44 -2.09 -17.56
CA TYR A 40 4.88 -2.50 -18.90
C TYR A 40 5.46 -3.92 -18.91
N LYS A 41 6.22 -4.29 -17.87
CA LYS A 41 6.75 -5.66 -17.73
C LYS A 41 5.64 -6.70 -17.53
N THR A 42 4.58 -6.35 -16.79
CA THR A 42 3.46 -7.25 -16.49
C THR A 42 2.55 -7.46 -17.71
N TYR A 43 2.26 -6.39 -18.46
CA TYR A 43 1.20 -6.40 -19.48
C TYR A 43 1.69 -6.26 -20.92
N GLY A 44 2.94 -5.83 -21.13
CA GLY A 44 3.48 -5.52 -22.45
C GLY A 44 2.91 -4.23 -23.05
N PRO A 45 2.96 -4.09 -24.40
CA PRO A 45 2.41 -2.93 -25.09
C PRO A 45 0.90 -2.76 -24.84
N PRO A 46 0.40 -1.51 -24.73
CA PRO A 46 -1.00 -1.24 -24.44
C PRO A 46 -1.91 -1.73 -25.57
N GLN A 47 -3.01 -2.37 -25.18
CA GLN A 47 -4.04 -2.84 -26.11
C GLN A 47 -5.32 -2.04 -25.90
N LEU A 48 -5.89 -1.47 -26.97
CA LEU A 48 -7.11 -0.66 -26.89
C LEU A 48 -8.37 -1.54 -26.87
N ASN A 49 -8.48 -2.41 -25.87
CA ASN A 49 -9.66 -3.26 -25.66
C ASN A 49 -10.10 -3.30 -24.19
N LEU A 50 -11.38 -3.60 -23.96
CA LEU A 50 -11.97 -3.62 -22.62
C LEU A 50 -11.31 -4.65 -21.69
N ALA A 51 -10.89 -5.80 -22.22
CA ALA A 51 -10.23 -6.83 -21.43
C ALA A 51 -8.86 -6.37 -20.88
N PHE A 52 -8.12 -5.59 -21.65
CA PHE A 52 -6.88 -4.95 -21.22
C PHE A 52 -7.14 -3.87 -20.17
N LEU A 53 -8.14 -3.00 -20.39
CA LEU A 53 -8.51 -1.98 -19.41
C LEU A 53 -8.95 -2.59 -18.08
N HIS A 54 -9.75 -3.66 -18.11
CA HIS A 54 -10.18 -4.34 -16.89
C HIS A 54 -8.99 -4.89 -16.09
N ARG A 55 -8.01 -5.50 -16.78
CA ARG A 55 -6.77 -5.97 -16.13
C ARG A 55 -5.99 -4.84 -15.46
N LEU A 56 -5.93 -3.65 -16.07
CA LEU A 56 -5.25 -2.50 -15.46
C LEU A 56 -6.01 -1.94 -14.26
N ILE A 57 -7.35 -1.91 -14.31
CA ILE A 57 -8.18 -1.36 -13.22
C ILE A 57 -8.04 -2.18 -11.93
N VAL A 58 -7.85 -3.50 -12.03
CA VAL A 58 -7.72 -4.40 -10.87
C VAL A 58 -6.26 -4.63 -10.44
N ASP A 59 -5.30 -3.90 -11.01
CA ASP A 59 -3.88 -4.03 -10.68
C ASP A 59 -3.43 -2.96 -9.67
N GLU A 60 -2.92 -3.40 -8.53
CA GLU A 60 -2.48 -2.51 -7.46
C GLU A 60 -1.31 -1.58 -7.87
N ASN A 61 -0.47 -1.98 -8.84
CA ASN A 61 0.61 -1.13 -9.35
C ASN A 61 0.04 0.05 -10.14
N VAL A 62 -1.05 -0.16 -10.89
CA VAL A 62 -1.76 0.91 -11.60
C VAL A 62 -2.39 1.88 -10.59
N GLU A 63 -3.02 1.36 -9.53
CA GLU A 63 -3.55 2.19 -8.44
C GLU A 63 -2.46 3.09 -7.84
N TYR A 64 -1.29 2.53 -7.51
CA TYR A 64 -0.17 3.31 -6.97
C TYR A 64 0.47 4.25 -7.97
N LEU A 65 0.47 3.93 -9.27
CA LEU A 65 0.90 4.84 -10.32
C LEU A 65 -0.01 6.09 -10.34
N LEU A 66 -1.32 5.88 -10.37
CA LEU A 66 -2.31 6.97 -10.36
C LEU A 66 -2.22 7.78 -9.07
N LEU A 67 -2.06 7.11 -7.93
CA LEU A 67 -1.89 7.77 -6.64
C LEU A 67 -0.60 8.59 -6.58
N ALA A 68 0.52 8.07 -7.09
CA ALA A 68 1.79 8.81 -7.20
C ALA A 68 1.66 10.04 -8.10
N PHE A 69 0.95 9.92 -9.22
CA PHE A 69 0.68 11.03 -10.12
C PHE A 69 -0.15 12.11 -9.42
N PHE A 70 -1.21 11.70 -8.71
CA PHE A 70 -2.02 12.61 -7.93
C PHE A 70 -1.19 13.37 -6.89
N TRP A 71 -0.35 12.67 -6.10
CA TRP A 71 0.49 13.32 -5.10
C TRP A 71 1.58 14.22 -5.66
N LEU A 72 2.03 13.99 -6.89
CA LEU A 72 2.97 14.87 -7.59
C LEU A 72 2.32 16.20 -8.00
N MET A 73 1.04 16.17 -8.37
CA MET A 73 0.28 17.36 -8.78
C MET A 73 -0.21 18.21 -7.60
N MET A 74 -0.20 17.64 -6.40
CA MET A 74 -0.72 18.26 -5.19
C MET A 74 0.39 18.97 -4.39
N LYS A 75 0.00 19.88 -3.48
CA LYS A 75 0.96 20.45 -2.52
C LYS A 75 1.62 19.31 -1.72
N PRO A 76 2.94 19.33 -1.49
CA PRO A 76 3.64 18.23 -0.82
C PRO A 76 3.05 17.88 0.55
N MET A 77 2.69 16.61 0.73
CA MET A 77 2.15 16.08 1.99
C MET A 77 3.10 15.04 2.57
N VAL A 78 3.68 15.35 3.73
CA VAL A 78 4.71 14.53 4.39
C VAL A 78 4.28 13.06 4.55
N VAL A 79 2.99 12.86 4.85
CA VAL A 79 2.42 11.57 5.17
C VAL A 79 2.24 10.65 3.96
N THR A 80 2.13 11.19 2.74
CA THR A 80 1.79 10.38 1.56
C THR A 80 2.99 9.63 0.98
N LEU A 81 4.22 10.05 1.31
CA LEU A 81 5.43 9.48 0.74
C LEU A 81 5.90 8.19 1.42
N LEU A 82 5.51 7.97 2.69
CA LEU A 82 5.97 6.84 3.49
C LEU A 82 5.67 5.47 2.84
N PRO A 83 4.45 5.19 2.33
CA PRO A 83 4.16 3.91 1.66
C PRO A 83 5.13 3.63 0.50
N PHE A 84 5.39 4.63 -0.34
CA PHE A 84 6.28 4.51 -1.50
C PHE A 84 7.74 4.23 -1.11
N VAL A 85 8.21 4.83 -0.01
CA VAL A 85 9.55 4.57 0.53
C VAL A 85 9.66 3.14 1.03
N VAL A 86 8.65 2.65 1.77
CA VAL A 86 8.61 1.28 2.28
C VAL A 86 8.58 0.27 1.13
N PHE A 87 7.72 0.46 0.12
CA PHE A 87 7.70 -0.42 -1.05
C PHE A 87 9.01 -0.39 -1.81
N SER A 88 9.60 0.81 -1.98
CA SER A 88 10.89 0.94 -2.66
C SER A 88 12.02 0.23 -1.92
N LEU A 89 11.99 0.13 -0.59
CA LEU A 89 12.96 -0.62 0.19
C LEU A 89 12.92 -2.11 -0.19
N PHE A 90 11.75 -2.73 -0.17
CA PHE A 90 11.59 -4.14 -0.55
C PHE A 90 11.95 -4.38 -2.02
N HIS A 91 11.62 -3.45 -2.91
CA HIS A 91 12.04 -3.53 -4.31
C HIS A 91 13.55 -3.47 -4.48
N VAL A 92 14.25 -2.58 -3.76
CA VAL A 92 15.72 -2.50 -3.80
C VAL A 92 16.32 -3.80 -3.31
N ILE A 93 15.89 -4.31 -2.15
CA ILE A 93 16.44 -5.56 -1.60
C ILE A 93 16.18 -6.74 -2.56
N THR A 94 14.97 -6.83 -3.11
CA THR A 94 14.62 -7.88 -4.07
C THR A 94 15.48 -7.78 -5.32
N TYR A 95 15.59 -6.60 -5.92
CA TYR A 95 16.39 -6.37 -7.12
C TYR A 95 17.87 -6.65 -6.90
N THR A 96 18.43 -6.23 -5.76
CA THR A 96 19.81 -6.53 -5.40
C THR A 96 20.03 -8.04 -5.33
N ARG A 97 19.14 -8.77 -4.65
CA ARG A 97 19.24 -10.23 -4.50
C ARG A 97 19.00 -10.99 -5.81
N SER A 98 17.98 -10.61 -6.58
CA SER A 98 17.52 -11.38 -7.75
C SER A 98 18.26 -11.03 -9.04
N THR A 99 18.89 -9.85 -9.09
CA THR A 99 19.43 -9.31 -10.33
C THR A 99 20.89 -8.90 -10.17
N LEU A 100 21.21 -8.01 -9.22
CA LEU A 100 22.58 -7.48 -9.09
C LEU A 100 23.57 -8.53 -8.60
N ILE A 101 23.25 -9.27 -7.53
CA ILE A 101 24.13 -10.31 -7.00
C ILE A 101 24.39 -11.40 -8.05
N PRO A 102 23.38 -12.00 -8.71
CA PRO A 102 23.61 -13.00 -9.75
C PRO A 102 24.35 -12.46 -10.98
N ALA A 103 24.19 -11.18 -11.33
CA ALA A 103 24.93 -10.58 -12.43
C ALA A 103 26.44 -10.52 -12.16
N VAL A 104 26.85 -10.30 -10.91
CA VAL A 104 28.27 -10.28 -10.50
C VAL A 104 28.77 -11.68 -10.11
N PHE A 105 27.91 -12.51 -9.54
CA PHE A 105 28.21 -13.85 -9.04
C PHE A 105 27.21 -14.88 -9.59
N PRO A 106 27.34 -15.35 -10.85
CA PRO A 106 26.35 -16.20 -11.50
C PRO A 106 26.05 -17.52 -10.78
N GLY A 107 27.04 -18.07 -10.07
CA GLY A 107 26.89 -19.33 -9.32
C GLY A 107 25.96 -19.25 -8.11
N VAL A 108 25.68 -18.03 -7.59
CA VAL A 108 24.89 -17.83 -6.36
C VAL A 108 23.46 -18.34 -6.52
N THR A 109 22.85 -18.22 -7.70
CA THR A 109 21.47 -18.69 -7.91
C THR A 109 21.38 -20.19 -7.73
N ALA A 110 22.30 -20.95 -8.31
CA ALA A 110 22.34 -22.41 -8.18
C ALA A 110 22.67 -22.82 -6.74
N GLU A 111 23.58 -22.10 -6.09
CA GLU A 111 23.95 -22.32 -4.68
C GLU A 111 22.75 -22.17 -3.73
N ILE A 112 21.99 -21.08 -3.86
CA ILE A 112 20.79 -20.82 -3.04
C ILE A 112 19.71 -21.87 -3.28
N GLN A 113 19.53 -22.30 -4.53
CA GLN A 113 18.57 -23.36 -4.86
C GLN A 113 18.95 -24.69 -4.21
N ARG A 114 20.23 -25.07 -4.23
CA ARG A 114 20.74 -26.28 -3.57
C ARG A 114 20.53 -26.23 -2.06
N VAL A 115 20.91 -25.14 -1.42
CA VAL A 115 20.73 -24.99 0.04
C VAL A 115 19.25 -25.04 0.42
N ARG A 116 18.36 -24.42 -0.36
CA ARG A 116 16.91 -24.50 -0.10
C ARG A 116 16.36 -25.93 -0.29
N GLN A 117 16.91 -26.72 -1.19
CA GLN A 117 16.56 -28.15 -1.36
C GLN A 117 17.10 -29.00 -0.21
N GLU A 118 18.32 -28.73 0.23
CA GLU A 118 18.96 -29.38 1.38
C GLU A 118 18.23 -29.08 2.70
N GLU A 119 17.84 -27.82 2.94
CA GLU A 119 17.03 -27.40 4.09
C GLU A 119 15.68 -28.13 4.14
N ARG A 120 15.03 -28.32 2.98
CA ARG A 120 13.78 -29.10 2.88
C ARG A 120 13.98 -30.59 3.14
N SER A 121 15.18 -31.11 2.88
CA SER A 121 15.52 -32.52 3.04
C SER A 121 16.12 -32.84 4.41
N GLY A 122 16.26 -31.84 5.29
CA GLY A 122 16.81 -32.00 6.65
C GLY A 122 18.33 -32.26 6.70
N THR A 123 19.03 -32.15 5.57
CA THR A 123 20.47 -32.39 5.46
C THR A 123 21.19 -31.13 4.99
N VAL A 124 21.52 -30.22 5.89
CA VAL A 124 22.34 -29.05 5.55
C VAL A 124 23.80 -29.51 5.52
N ARG A 125 24.34 -29.73 4.32
CA ARG A 125 25.69 -30.27 4.12
C ARG A 125 26.63 -29.26 3.46
N THR A 126 26.09 -28.30 2.72
CA THR A 126 26.89 -27.40 1.89
C THR A 126 26.94 -25.98 2.46
N GLY A 127 28.15 -25.42 2.60
CA GLY A 127 28.35 -24.04 3.03
C GLY A 127 28.04 -23.03 1.92
N LEU A 128 27.51 -21.87 2.29
CA LEU A 128 27.25 -20.77 1.36
C LEU A 128 28.51 -19.90 1.15
N SER A 129 28.74 -19.45 -0.08
CA SER A 129 29.67 -18.37 -0.42
C SER A 129 29.26 -17.05 0.27
N ALA A 130 30.16 -16.06 0.33
CA ALA A 130 29.82 -14.77 0.93
C ALA A 130 28.63 -14.09 0.23
N ALA A 131 28.62 -14.11 -1.10
CA ALA A 131 27.50 -13.58 -1.91
C ALA A 131 26.21 -14.40 -1.70
N GLY A 132 26.33 -15.73 -1.57
CA GLY A 132 25.23 -16.61 -1.18
C GLY A 132 24.64 -16.27 0.19
N ARG A 133 25.48 -16.07 1.22
CA ARG A 133 25.02 -15.68 2.56
C ARG A 133 24.28 -14.35 2.55
N VAL A 134 24.79 -13.34 1.85
CA VAL A 134 24.12 -12.03 1.71
C VAL A 134 22.80 -12.17 0.97
N SER A 135 22.77 -12.92 -0.14
CA SER A 135 21.55 -13.18 -0.92
C SER A 135 20.48 -13.89 -0.09
N LYS A 136 20.85 -14.94 0.65
CA LYS A 136 19.97 -15.66 1.57
C LYS A 136 19.44 -14.73 2.66
N TYR A 137 20.32 -13.98 3.33
CA TYR A 137 19.94 -13.04 4.38
C TYR A 137 18.94 -11.99 3.90
N MET A 138 19.20 -11.34 2.76
CA MET A 138 18.28 -10.38 2.15
C MET A 138 16.91 -11.01 1.88
N GLY A 139 16.92 -12.28 1.48
CA GLY A 139 15.71 -13.06 1.26
C GLY A 139 14.92 -13.33 2.51
N ASP A 140 15.59 -13.90 3.52
CA ASP A 140 15.00 -14.26 4.80
C ASP A 140 14.47 -12.99 5.51
N TRP A 141 15.24 -11.89 5.46
CA TRP A 141 14.81 -10.59 5.96
C TRP A 141 13.57 -10.07 5.23
N SER A 142 13.56 -10.09 3.89
CA SER A 142 12.40 -9.63 3.12
C SER A 142 11.17 -10.47 3.46
N SER A 143 11.29 -11.80 3.46
CA SER A 143 10.18 -12.69 3.80
C SER A 143 9.67 -12.49 5.23
N LYS A 144 10.56 -12.23 6.19
CA LYS A 144 10.20 -11.98 7.60
C LYS A 144 9.45 -10.66 7.78
N TYR A 145 9.87 -9.59 7.12
CA TYR A 145 9.36 -8.23 7.38
C TYR A 145 8.35 -7.72 6.35
N TYR A 146 8.22 -8.36 5.18
CA TYR A 146 7.32 -7.90 4.12
C TYR A 146 5.86 -7.84 4.57
N SER A 147 5.29 -8.95 5.02
CA SER A 147 3.87 -8.98 5.43
C SER A 147 3.55 -8.06 6.61
N PRO A 148 4.36 -8.03 7.71
CA PRO A 148 4.17 -7.04 8.77
C PRO A 148 4.25 -5.60 8.26
N ALA A 149 5.23 -5.27 7.42
CA ALA A 149 5.38 -3.92 6.89
C ALA A 149 4.18 -3.50 6.04
N LEU A 150 3.65 -4.37 5.17
CA LEU A 150 2.43 -4.07 4.40
C LEU A 150 1.23 -3.80 5.29
N ARG A 151 1.11 -4.52 6.41
CA ARG A 151 0.02 -4.30 7.38
C ARG A 151 0.12 -2.93 8.04
N GLU A 152 1.32 -2.53 8.45
CA GLU A 152 1.54 -1.21 9.04
C GLU A 152 1.39 -0.08 8.02
N VAL A 153 1.79 -0.30 6.76
CA VAL A 153 1.52 0.64 5.66
C VAL A 153 0.02 0.81 5.43
N GLY A 154 -0.74 -0.29 5.44
CA GLY A 154 -2.20 -0.20 5.31
C GLY A 154 -2.83 0.62 6.45
N VAL A 155 -2.35 0.46 7.68
CA VAL A 155 -2.80 1.30 8.83
C VAL A 155 -2.43 2.75 8.62
N TRP A 156 -1.23 3.02 8.11
CA TRP A 156 -0.79 4.37 7.79
C TRP A 156 -1.67 5.04 6.71
N GLU A 157 -1.99 4.32 5.63
CA GLU A 157 -2.87 4.80 4.56
C GLU A 157 -4.27 5.15 5.11
N VAL A 158 -4.88 4.23 5.86
CA VAL A 158 -6.24 4.44 6.39
C VAL A 158 -6.27 5.49 7.50
N ALA A 159 -5.41 5.37 8.51
CA ALA A 159 -5.48 6.19 9.72
C ALA A 159 -4.79 7.54 9.55
N VAL A 160 -3.58 7.57 8.98
CA VAL A 160 -2.76 8.78 8.94
C VAL A 160 -3.06 9.58 7.70
N VAL A 161 -2.94 8.99 6.52
CA VAL A 161 -3.20 9.71 5.26
C VAL A 161 -4.68 10.05 5.13
N GLY A 162 -5.57 9.09 5.45
CA GLY A 162 -7.02 9.32 5.47
C GLY A 162 -7.42 10.48 6.39
N ALA A 163 -6.99 10.47 7.65
CA ALA A 163 -7.29 11.57 8.58
C ALA A 163 -6.68 12.89 8.12
N TRP A 164 -5.45 12.90 7.62
CA TRP A 164 -4.78 14.11 7.13
C TRP A 164 -5.56 14.79 6.01
N ILE A 165 -6.07 14.01 5.05
CA ILE A 165 -6.84 14.53 3.91
C ILE A 165 -8.21 15.03 4.35
N VAL A 166 -8.90 14.30 5.24
CA VAL A 166 -10.22 14.69 5.74
C VAL A 166 -10.11 15.97 6.57
N LEU A 167 -9.17 16.03 7.51
CA LEU A 167 -8.93 17.22 8.33
C LEU A 167 -8.53 18.40 7.46
N GLY A 168 -7.59 18.20 6.52
CA GLY A 168 -7.17 19.23 5.59
C GLY A 168 -8.31 19.77 4.73
N ALA A 169 -9.29 18.94 4.34
CA ALA A 169 -10.44 19.37 3.56
C ALA A 169 -11.43 20.17 4.41
N VAL A 170 -11.69 19.73 5.65
CA VAL A 170 -12.55 20.46 6.61
C VAL A 170 -11.95 21.82 6.97
N THR A 171 -10.62 21.91 7.06
CA THR A 171 -9.91 23.19 7.31
C THR A 171 -9.57 23.97 6.03
N PHE A 172 -10.04 23.53 4.85
CA PHE A 172 -9.74 24.15 3.54
C PHE A 172 -8.25 24.29 3.19
N GLN A 173 -7.40 23.45 3.79
CA GLN A 173 -5.95 23.40 3.53
C GLN A 173 -5.59 22.47 2.39
N THR A 174 -6.43 21.45 2.12
CA THR A 174 -6.32 20.57 0.95
C THR A 174 -7.49 20.81 0.01
N PRO A 175 -7.30 20.74 -1.31
CA PRO A 175 -8.39 20.94 -2.25
C PRO A 175 -9.46 19.87 -2.08
N LEU A 176 -10.72 20.25 -2.29
CA LEU A 176 -11.90 19.39 -2.09
C LEU A 176 -11.93 18.15 -2.99
N LEU A 177 -11.08 18.09 -4.02
CA LEU A 177 -10.91 16.90 -4.86
C LEU A 177 -10.11 15.77 -4.16
N ALA A 178 -9.28 16.08 -3.17
CA ALA A 178 -8.44 15.07 -2.52
C ALA A 178 -9.23 14.00 -1.75
N PRO A 179 -10.24 14.34 -0.92
CA PRO A 179 -11.06 13.33 -0.24
C PRO A 179 -11.76 12.34 -1.19
N PRO A 180 -12.51 12.74 -2.23
CA PRO A 180 -13.18 11.78 -3.10
C PRO A 180 -12.18 10.93 -3.91
N PHE A 181 -11.08 11.51 -4.38
CA PHE A 181 -10.02 10.74 -5.06
C PHE A 181 -9.41 9.68 -4.14
N TYR A 182 -9.04 10.08 -2.92
CA TYR A 182 -8.41 9.17 -1.96
C TYR A 182 -9.39 8.13 -1.42
N PHE A 183 -10.65 8.48 -1.26
CA PHE A 183 -11.72 7.54 -0.94
C PHE A 183 -11.85 6.47 -2.02
N GLN A 184 -11.87 6.84 -3.30
CA GLN A 184 -11.93 5.87 -4.40
C GLN A 184 -10.70 4.96 -4.42
N PHE A 185 -9.50 5.50 -4.16
CA PHE A 185 -8.29 4.70 -3.97
C PHE A 185 -8.46 3.67 -2.84
N LEU A 186 -8.84 4.11 -1.63
CA LEU A 186 -9.06 3.22 -0.48
C LEU A 186 -10.16 2.19 -0.74
N ARG A 187 -11.20 2.56 -1.50
CA ARG A 187 -12.30 1.67 -1.89
C ARG A 187 -11.80 0.51 -2.74
N MET A 188 -11.02 0.79 -3.78
CA MET A 188 -10.44 -0.25 -4.63
C MET A 188 -9.44 -1.09 -3.83
N ARG A 189 -8.60 -0.42 -3.03
CA ARG A 189 -7.62 -1.12 -2.18
C ARG A 189 -8.27 -2.03 -1.15
N TYR A 190 -9.40 -1.65 -0.58
CA TYR A 190 -10.17 -2.49 0.34
C TYR A 190 -10.66 -3.77 -0.34
N ALA A 191 -11.12 -3.65 -1.60
CA ALA A 191 -11.58 -4.79 -2.40
C ALA A 191 -10.42 -5.76 -2.70
N LEU A 192 -9.28 -5.24 -3.15
CA LEU A 192 -8.18 -6.06 -3.67
C LEU A 192 -7.20 -6.54 -2.59
N SER A 193 -6.98 -5.77 -1.52
CA SER A 193 -5.84 -5.98 -0.63
C SER A 193 -6.21 -6.40 0.80
N ALA A 194 -5.72 -7.58 1.22
CA ALA A 194 -5.93 -8.10 2.58
C ALA A 194 -5.31 -7.23 3.70
N PRO A 195 -4.10 -6.65 3.54
CA PRO A 195 -3.52 -5.73 4.52
C PRO A 195 -4.41 -4.49 4.76
N THR A 196 -4.99 -3.91 3.71
CA THR A 196 -5.89 -2.77 3.82
C THR A 196 -7.16 -3.13 4.58
N ARG A 197 -7.78 -4.30 4.31
CA ARG A 197 -8.91 -4.78 5.12
C ARG A 197 -8.56 -4.94 6.60
N ALA A 198 -7.38 -5.49 6.90
CA ALA A 198 -6.90 -5.62 8.27
C ALA A 198 -6.67 -4.26 8.93
N ALA A 199 -6.19 -3.27 8.19
CA ALA A 199 -6.03 -1.90 8.65
C ALA A 199 -7.37 -1.26 9.01
N PHE A 200 -8.39 -1.35 8.15
CA PHE A 200 -9.73 -0.87 8.46
C PHE A 200 -10.30 -1.50 9.73
N ARG A 201 -10.13 -2.82 9.91
CA ARG A 201 -10.53 -3.51 11.15
C ARG A 201 -9.80 -2.98 12.38
N ARG A 202 -8.49 -2.75 12.28
CA ARG A 202 -7.68 -2.23 13.39
C ARG A 202 -8.06 -0.80 13.76
N VAL A 203 -8.22 0.07 12.77
CA VAL A 203 -8.66 1.47 12.97
C VAL A 203 -10.06 1.51 13.56
N ARG A 204 -10.98 0.68 13.04
CA ARG A 204 -12.31 0.54 13.61
C ARG A 204 -12.26 0.10 15.07
N GLY A 205 -11.57 -0.99 15.38
CA GLY A 205 -11.50 -1.50 16.76
C GLY A 205 -10.90 -0.47 17.73
N PHE A 206 -9.91 0.30 17.30
CA PHE A 206 -9.37 1.41 18.08
C PHE A 206 -10.42 2.50 18.34
N LEU A 207 -11.14 2.94 17.30
CA LEU A 207 -12.16 3.97 17.42
C LEU A 207 -13.39 3.50 18.22
N ASP A 208 -13.85 2.27 17.99
CA ASP A 208 -14.94 1.65 18.76
C ASP A 208 -14.56 1.62 20.25
N ASN A 209 -13.34 1.18 20.60
CA ASN A 209 -12.86 1.18 21.98
C ASN A 209 -12.82 2.59 22.60
N MET A 210 -12.47 3.62 21.82
CA MET A 210 -12.35 4.99 22.34
C MET A 210 -13.68 5.76 22.40
N LEU A 211 -14.59 5.51 21.47
CA LEU A 211 -15.76 6.37 21.23
C LEU A 211 -17.08 5.70 21.58
N THR A 212 -17.14 4.37 21.74
CA THR A 212 -18.38 3.66 22.05
C THR A 212 -18.40 3.09 23.47
N PRO A 213 -19.53 3.18 24.21
CA PRO A 213 -19.69 2.53 25.50
C PRO A 213 -19.56 0.99 25.39
N PRO A 214 -19.05 0.28 26.41
CA PRO A 214 -18.73 0.76 27.76
C PRO A 214 -17.30 1.29 27.95
N SER A 215 -16.44 1.21 26.93
CA SER A 215 -15.02 1.58 27.03
C SER A 215 -14.73 3.07 26.80
N ALA A 216 -15.69 3.81 26.23
CA ALA A 216 -15.58 5.26 26.06
C ALA A 216 -15.47 6.00 27.40
N SER A 217 -14.59 7.00 27.44
CA SER A 217 -14.48 7.89 28.60
C SER A 217 -15.76 8.73 28.77
N ALA A 218 -16.15 8.98 30.02
CA ALA A 218 -17.30 9.85 30.35
C ALA A 218 -17.17 11.29 29.82
N SER A 219 -15.97 11.71 29.42
CA SER A 219 -15.71 13.03 28.84
C SER A 219 -16.05 13.15 27.34
N VAL A 220 -16.41 12.06 26.65
CA VAL A 220 -16.77 12.10 25.23
C VAL A 220 -18.24 12.53 25.09
N PRO A 221 -18.55 13.65 24.40
CA PRO A 221 -19.93 14.08 24.20
C PRO A 221 -20.74 13.06 23.40
N GLY A 222 -22.00 12.79 23.78
CA GLY A 222 -22.87 11.83 23.08
C GLY A 222 -23.03 12.09 21.59
N LEU A 223 -23.05 13.38 21.18
CA LEU A 223 -23.11 13.76 19.77
C LEU A 223 -21.93 13.21 18.94
N VAL A 224 -20.73 13.12 19.52
CA VAL A 224 -19.54 12.57 18.85
C VAL A 224 -19.72 11.08 18.63
N THR A 225 -20.19 10.37 19.66
CA THR A 225 -20.50 8.94 19.61
C THR A 225 -21.54 8.64 18.54
N ASP A 226 -22.65 9.36 18.52
CA ASP A 226 -23.75 9.15 17.57
C ASP A 226 -23.31 9.44 16.12
N SER A 227 -22.55 10.53 15.93
CA SER A 227 -22.00 10.90 14.63
C SER A 227 -21.01 9.84 14.13
N TYR A 228 -20.13 9.36 15.01
CA TYR A 228 -19.19 8.28 14.71
C TYR A 228 -19.91 7.01 14.27
N ILE A 229 -20.92 6.56 15.05
CA ILE A 229 -21.70 5.37 14.73
C ILE A 229 -22.36 5.51 13.36
N ARG A 230 -23.00 6.65 13.07
CA ARG A 230 -23.64 6.89 11.77
C ARG A 230 -22.66 6.80 10.61
N VAL A 231 -21.49 7.43 10.73
CA VAL A 231 -20.44 7.39 9.68
C VAL A 231 -19.87 5.98 9.53
N ARG A 232 -19.58 5.31 10.65
CA ARG A 232 -19.07 3.93 10.68
C ARG A 232 -20.03 2.98 9.97
N ASP A 233 -21.32 3.03 10.31
CA ASP A 233 -22.33 2.13 9.76
C ASP A 233 -22.57 2.40 8.26
N PHE A 234 -22.49 3.66 7.83
CA PHE A 234 -22.49 4.02 6.41
C PHE A 234 -21.29 3.43 5.66
N LEU A 235 -20.07 3.53 6.23
CA LEU A 235 -18.86 2.96 5.62
C LEU A 235 -18.89 1.43 5.58
N ILE A 236 -19.44 0.78 6.62
CA ILE A 236 -19.65 -0.68 6.64
C ILE A 236 -20.59 -1.09 5.50
N LYS A 237 -21.73 -0.40 5.35
CA LYS A 237 -22.67 -0.67 4.26
C LYS A 237 -22.01 -0.58 2.89
N ILE A 238 -21.14 0.42 2.67
CA ILE A 238 -20.36 0.53 1.43
C ILE A 238 -19.40 -0.66 1.29
N GLY A 239 -18.71 -1.04 2.37
CA GLY A 239 -17.79 -2.18 2.40
C GLY A 239 -18.47 -3.51 2.05
N ASP A 240 -19.66 -3.76 2.59
CA ASP A 240 -20.44 -4.98 2.34
C ASP A 240 -20.86 -5.08 0.87
N VAL A 241 -21.30 -3.97 0.26
CA VAL A 241 -21.62 -3.90 -1.17
C VAL A 241 -20.42 -4.24 -2.07
N ILE A 242 -19.21 -3.87 -1.63
CA ILE A 242 -17.98 -4.15 -2.39
C ILE A 242 -17.57 -5.63 -2.28
N MET A 243 -17.80 -6.25 -1.13
CA MET A 243 -17.38 -7.63 -0.84
C MET A 243 -18.36 -8.67 -1.37
N ASP A 244 -19.63 -8.32 -1.56
CA ASP A 244 -20.67 -9.24 -2.04
C ASP A 244 -21.47 -8.66 -3.24
N PRO A 245 -20.85 -8.53 -4.42
CA PRO A 245 -21.56 -8.12 -5.63
C PRO A 245 -22.59 -9.16 -6.13
N ALA A 246 -22.52 -10.41 -5.64
CA ALA A 246 -23.39 -11.51 -6.06
C ALA A 246 -24.76 -11.48 -5.35
N ALA A 247 -24.82 -11.07 -4.08
CA ALA A 247 -26.09 -10.88 -3.36
C ALA A 247 -27.02 -9.86 -4.03
N GLN A 248 -26.46 -8.86 -4.74
CA GLN A 248 -27.24 -7.86 -5.48
C GLN A 248 -27.80 -8.40 -6.80
N GLN A 249 -27.13 -9.36 -7.45
CA GLN A 249 -27.64 -9.99 -8.67
C GLN A 249 -28.80 -10.96 -8.40
N GLN A 250 -28.85 -11.58 -7.22
CA GLN A 250 -29.96 -12.46 -6.83
C GLN A 250 -31.22 -11.71 -6.39
N GLN A 251 -31.11 -10.46 -5.90
CA GLN A 251 -32.26 -9.62 -5.52
C GLN A 251 -32.95 -8.92 -6.71
N GLN A 252 -32.33 -8.91 -7.90
CA GLN A 252 -32.90 -8.33 -9.12
C GLN A 252 -33.55 -9.34 -10.07
N GLN A 253 -33.56 -10.63 -9.73
CA GLN A 253 -34.33 -11.62 -10.49
C GLN A 253 -35.81 -11.55 -10.06
N PRO A 254 -36.75 -11.25 -10.97
CA PRO A 254 -38.17 -11.33 -10.64
C PRO A 254 -38.51 -12.75 -10.22
N GLN A 255 -39.24 -12.90 -9.11
CA GLN A 255 -39.79 -14.19 -8.71
C GLN A 255 -40.65 -14.75 -9.86
N PRO A 256 -40.45 -16.02 -10.27
CA PRO A 256 -41.34 -16.63 -11.25
C PRO A 256 -42.74 -16.67 -10.66
N GLN A 257 -43.67 -15.97 -11.32
CA GLN A 257 -45.09 -16.06 -11.01
C GLN A 257 -45.52 -17.52 -11.17
N ARG A 258 -45.96 -18.13 -10.07
CA ARG A 258 -46.66 -19.41 -10.08
C ARG A 258 -48.13 -19.20 -10.40
#